data_AF-A0A257L7C6-F1
#
_entry.id   AF-A0A257L7C6-F1
#
_cell.length_a   1.000
_cell.length_b   1.000
_cell.length_c   1.000
_cell.angle_alpha   90.00
_cell.angle_beta   90.00
_cell.angle_gamma   90.00
#
_symmetry.space_group_name_H-M   'P 1'
#
loop_
_entity.id
_entity.type
_entity.pdbx_description
1 polymer ?
#
loop_
_entity_poly.entity_id
_entity_poly.type
_entity_poly.pdbx_seq_one_letter_code
_entity_poly.pdbx_strand_id
1 'polypeptide(L)'
;MLTSNSSQLAVAASLQSLIKNYTSGANVAGAAEEITAIIQNEQASFLDRNSELTEWLEKNESYSELADMLFDLLMVQFLSAELHSEDYFDSPEWNDIENKTLDFGSEMLNLYLYLSEARETEVEITLEDFLNEFLLVGEDEFQDEYRIYESLIVNEEILDADLTEVREAKKTVKPETGLQEYFVSLVLFFQLVEGAIDLADVQKDLTPFESAILNALLAFQEN
;
A
#
# COMPACT_ATOMS: atom_id res chain seq x y z
N MET A 1 9.34 -19.46 8.01
CA MET A 1 8.78 -20.27 9.12
C MET A 1 8.04 -19.31 10.05
N LEU A 2 6.71 -19.25 9.93
CA LEU A 2 5.72 -18.53 10.77
C LEU A 2 6.18 -17.25 11.49
N THR A 3 5.72 -16.10 10.99
CA THR A 3 5.19 -15.02 11.85
C THR A 3 3.97 -14.36 11.21
N SER A 4 2.83 -15.09 11.18
CA SER A 4 1.52 -14.45 10.96
C SER A 4 1.31 -13.25 11.89
N ASN A 5 1.97 -13.23 13.05
CA ASN A 5 1.84 -12.18 14.06
C ASN A 5 2.57 -10.86 13.70
N SER A 6 3.70 -10.86 13.00
CA SER A 6 4.42 -9.60 12.67
C SER A 6 3.70 -8.85 11.56
N SER A 7 3.32 -9.54 10.49
CA SER A 7 2.58 -8.92 9.39
C SER A 7 1.18 -8.47 9.82
N GLN A 8 0.52 -9.21 10.73
CA GLN A 8 -0.73 -8.76 11.35
C GLN A 8 -0.55 -7.47 12.18
N LEU A 9 0.55 -7.34 12.93
CA LEU A 9 0.87 -6.11 13.68
C LEU A 9 1.15 -4.95 12.72
N ALA A 10 1.90 -5.18 11.65
CA ALA A 10 2.20 -4.18 10.63
C ALA A 10 0.94 -3.68 9.91
N VAL A 11 0.05 -4.58 9.50
CA VAL A 11 -1.25 -4.21 8.92
C VAL A 11 -2.06 -3.38 9.90
N ALA A 12 -2.15 -3.81 11.17
CA ALA A 12 -2.91 -3.07 12.18
C ALA A 12 -2.32 -1.68 12.45
N ALA A 13 -0.99 -1.57 12.53
CA ALA A 13 -0.29 -0.31 12.71
C ALA A 13 -0.51 0.63 11.52
N SER A 14 -0.39 0.10 10.30
CA SER A 14 -0.66 0.84 9.06
C SER A 14 -2.09 1.34 9.00
N LEU A 15 -3.09 0.48 9.25
CA LEU A 15 -4.50 0.86 9.27
C LEU A 15 -4.79 1.96 10.31
N GLN A 16 -4.29 1.79 11.54
CA GLN A 16 -4.47 2.80 12.58
C GLN A 16 -3.83 4.13 12.17
N SER A 17 -2.65 4.10 11.57
CA SER A 17 -1.94 5.28 11.10
C SER A 17 -2.67 5.96 9.94
N LEU A 18 -3.17 5.18 8.98
CA LEU A 18 -3.96 5.63 7.83
C LEU A 18 -5.18 6.42 8.31
N ILE A 19 -6.03 5.80 9.14
CA ILE A 19 -7.26 6.42 9.63
C ILE A 19 -6.98 7.62 10.52
N LYS A 20 -5.95 7.54 11.39
CA LYS A 20 -5.55 8.64 12.27
C LYS A 20 -5.09 9.88 11.50
N ASN A 21 -4.35 9.68 10.41
CA ASN A 21 -3.76 10.78 9.64
C ASN A 21 -4.66 11.28 8.50
N TYR A 22 -5.75 10.57 8.19
CA TYR A 22 -6.74 11.03 7.22
C TYR A 22 -7.70 12.05 7.85
N THR A 23 -7.24 13.30 7.93
CA THR A 23 -7.96 14.38 8.63
C THR A 23 -9.29 14.80 7.97
N SER A 24 -9.59 14.30 6.78
CA SER A 24 -10.89 14.50 6.10
C SER A 24 -11.98 13.54 6.61
N GLY A 25 -11.62 12.49 7.35
CA GLY A 25 -12.55 11.49 7.89
C GLY A 25 -13.37 12.00 9.08
N ALA A 26 -14.62 11.54 9.18
CA ALA A 26 -15.47 11.79 10.35
C ALA A 26 -15.27 10.68 11.42
N ASN A 27 -15.14 11.05 12.69
CA ASN A 27 -15.02 10.10 13.83
C ASN A 27 -13.88 9.05 13.70
N VAL A 28 -12.64 9.54 13.68
CA VAL A 28 -11.39 8.77 13.49
C VAL A 28 -11.25 7.53 14.40
N ALA A 29 -11.57 7.63 15.69
CA ALA A 29 -11.32 6.54 16.65
C ALA A 29 -12.24 5.33 16.42
N GLY A 30 -13.53 5.56 16.14
CA GLY A 30 -14.48 4.47 15.87
C GLY A 30 -14.21 3.76 14.54
N ALA A 31 -13.82 4.53 13.52
CA ALA A 31 -13.56 3.99 12.18
C ALA A 31 -12.41 2.97 12.18
N ALA A 32 -11.29 3.27 12.85
CA ALA A 32 -10.14 2.37 12.88
C ALA A 32 -10.48 1.02 13.56
N GLU A 33 -11.23 1.04 14.66
CA GLU A 33 -11.65 -0.18 15.37
C GLU A 33 -12.60 -1.03 14.52
N GLU A 34 -13.60 -0.40 13.88
CA GLU A 34 -14.56 -1.09 13.02
C GLU A 34 -13.88 -1.74 11.81
N ILE A 35 -13.01 -1.01 11.10
CA ILE A 35 -12.31 -1.56 9.93
C ILE A 35 -11.31 -2.66 10.36
N THR A 36 -10.63 -2.50 11.49
CA THR A 36 -9.73 -3.55 12.02
C THR A 36 -10.51 -4.85 12.26
N ALA A 37 -11.71 -4.75 12.84
CA ALA A 37 -12.55 -5.91 13.09
C ALA A 37 -12.96 -6.63 11.80
N ILE A 38 -13.22 -5.89 10.71
CA ILE A 38 -13.51 -6.46 9.39
C ILE A 38 -12.27 -7.16 8.82
N ILE A 39 -11.14 -6.47 8.77
CA ILE A 39 -9.90 -6.99 8.15
C ILE A 39 -9.34 -8.19 8.92
N GLN A 40 -9.47 -8.24 10.24
CA GLN A 40 -8.91 -9.33 11.07
C GLN A 40 -9.92 -10.46 11.34
N ASN A 41 -11.09 -10.47 10.68
CA ASN A 41 -12.10 -11.51 10.90
C ASN A 41 -11.71 -12.83 10.22
N GLU A 42 -10.91 -13.65 10.91
CA GLU A 42 -10.48 -14.98 10.44
C GLU A 42 -11.63 -16.00 10.30
N GLN A 43 -12.86 -15.67 10.73
CA GLN A 43 -14.03 -16.54 10.57
C GLN A 43 -14.80 -16.25 9.27
N ALA A 44 -14.53 -15.14 8.61
CA ALA A 44 -15.14 -14.74 7.36
C ALA A 44 -14.20 -15.05 6.18
N SER A 45 -14.76 -15.39 5.02
CA SER A 45 -13.96 -15.52 3.81
C SER A 45 -13.39 -14.16 3.37
N PHE A 46 -12.36 -14.16 2.54
CA PHE A 46 -11.82 -12.92 1.97
C PHE A 46 -12.90 -12.09 1.27
N LEU A 47 -13.75 -12.73 0.45
CA LEU A 47 -14.82 -12.07 -0.27
C LEU A 47 -15.90 -11.50 0.66
N ASP A 48 -16.23 -12.19 1.76
CA ASP A 48 -17.17 -11.66 2.75
C ASP A 48 -16.60 -10.42 3.43
N ARG A 49 -15.31 -10.44 3.80
CA ARG A 49 -14.61 -9.28 4.39
C ARG A 49 -14.54 -8.10 3.41
N ASN A 50 -14.24 -8.36 2.14
CA ASN A 50 -14.24 -7.31 1.10
C ASN A 50 -15.64 -6.69 0.92
N SER A 51 -16.69 -7.52 0.92
CA SER A 51 -18.07 -7.04 0.87
C SER A 51 -18.43 -6.20 2.09
N GLU A 52 -18.05 -6.64 3.29
CA GLU A 52 -18.31 -5.90 4.53
C GLU A 52 -17.55 -4.56 4.56
N LEU A 53 -16.30 -4.53 4.09
CA LEU A 53 -15.51 -3.31 3.94
C LEU A 53 -16.18 -2.33 2.96
N THR A 54 -16.65 -2.84 1.81
CA THR A 54 -17.36 -2.04 0.82
C THR A 54 -18.65 -1.44 1.41
N GLU A 55 -19.47 -2.24 2.09
CA GLU A 55 -20.68 -1.75 2.76
C GLU A 55 -20.38 -0.73 3.85
N TRP A 56 -19.25 -0.88 4.55
CA TRP A 56 -18.81 0.08 5.55
C TRP A 56 -18.46 1.42 4.91
N LEU A 57 -17.73 1.40 3.78
CA LEU A 57 -17.37 2.60 3.01
C LEU A 57 -18.60 3.32 2.45
N GLU A 58 -19.60 2.59 1.96
CA GLU A 58 -20.88 3.16 1.52
C GLU A 58 -21.61 3.92 2.64
N LYS A 59 -21.53 3.42 3.88
CA LYS A 59 -22.14 4.07 5.05
C LYS A 59 -21.30 5.23 5.59
N ASN A 60 -20.01 5.26 5.25
CA ASN A 60 -19.03 6.20 5.75
C ASN A 60 -18.33 6.93 4.59
N GLU A 61 -19.11 7.58 3.72
CA GLU A 61 -18.65 8.23 2.48
C GLU A 61 -17.43 9.15 2.64
N SER A 62 -17.23 9.72 3.84
CA SER A 62 -16.04 10.54 4.14
C SER A 62 -14.72 9.78 4.00
N TYR A 63 -14.72 8.45 4.02
CA TYR A 63 -13.52 7.60 3.87
C TYR A 63 -13.43 6.95 2.48
N SER A 64 -14.32 7.27 1.55
CA SER A 64 -14.37 6.64 0.22
C SER A 64 -13.06 6.78 -0.56
N GLU A 65 -12.33 7.89 -0.39
CA GLU A 65 -11.00 8.08 -0.99
C GLU A 65 -9.97 7.05 -0.51
N LEU A 66 -10.17 6.40 0.64
CA LEU A 66 -9.26 5.38 1.17
C LEU A 66 -9.59 3.95 0.71
N ALA A 67 -10.61 3.77 -0.14
CA ALA A 67 -11.13 2.44 -0.48
C ALA A 67 -10.03 1.49 -0.96
N ASP A 68 -9.19 1.93 -1.90
CA ASP A 68 -8.13 1.12 -2.46
C ASP A 68 -7.05 0.78 -1.42
N MET A 69 -6.64 1.75 -0.61
CA MET A 69 -5.66 1.52 0.46
C MET A 69 -6.16 0.53 1.52
N LEU A 70 -7.46 0.57 1.83
CA LEU A 70 -8.06 -0.37 2.78
C LEU A 70 -8.19 -1.77 2.18
N PHE A 71 -8.47 -1.86 0.88
CA PHE A 71 -8.43 -3.12 0.14
C PHE A 71 -7.01 -3.70 0.09
N ASP A 72 -5.99 -2.88 -0.16
CA ASP A 72 -4.60 -3.33 -0.19
C ASP A 72 -4.20 -3.94 1.16
N LEU A 73 -4.54 -3.27 2.27
CA LEU A 73 -4.30 -3.79 3.63
C LEU A 73 -5.09 -5.08 3.91
N LEU A 74 -6.33 -5.18 3.41
CA LEU A 74 -7.13 -6.41 3.49
C LEU A 74 -6.43 -7.57 2.76
N MET A 75 -5.91 -7.32 1.55
CA MET A 75 -5.21 -8.30 0.73
C MET A 75 -3.89 -8.74 1.39
N VAL A 76 -3.08 -7.78 1.85
CA VAL A 76 -1.82 -8.08 2.55
C VAL A 76 -2.07 -8.87 3.83
N GLN A 77 -3.12 -8.53 4.58
CA GLN A 77 -3.51 -9.33 5.75
C GLN A 77 -3.88 -10.75 5.36
N PHE A 78 -4.68 -10.91 4.30
CA PHE A 78 -5.14 -12.22 3.84
C PHE A 78 -3.98 -13.11 3.38
N LEU A 79 -3.06 -12.55 2.61
CA LEU A 79 -1.87 -13.25 2.12
C LEU A 79 -0.88 -13.59 3.23
N SER A 80 -0.82 -12.80 4.31
CA SER A 80 0.12 -13.00 5.42
C SER A 80 -0.44 -13.78 6.61
N ALA A 81 -1.77 -13.84 6.77
CA ALA A 81 -2.41 -14.55 7.88
C ALA A 81 -2.36 -16.07 7.71
N GLU A 82 -2.33 -16.55 6.47
CA GLU A 82 -2.33 -17.97 6.14
C GLU A 82 -1.08 -18.36 5.34
N LEU A 83 -0.55 -19.54 5.62
CA LEU A 83 0.47 -20.15 4.77
C LEU A 83 -0.23 -20.68 3.52
N HIS A 84 -0.36 -19.81 2.52
CA HIS A 84 -0.78 -20.21 1.18
C HIS A 84 0.33 -21.04 0.54
N SER A 85 0.05 -22.29 0.19
CA SER A 85 0.97 -23.09 -0.63
C SER A 85 1.00 -22.54 -2.05
N GLU A 86 2.08 -22.78 -2.82
CA GLU A 86 2.11 -22.44 -4.25
C GLU A 86 0.86 -22.98 -4.98
N ASP A 87 0.42 -24.20 -4.67
CA ASP A 87 -0.79 -24.82 -5.22
C ASP A 87 -2.10 -24.07 -4.87
N TYR A 88 -2.10 -23.18 -3.88
CA TYR A 88 -3.28 -22.39 -3.51
C TYR A 88 -3.58 -21.35 -4.59
N PHE A 89 -2.56 -20.76 -5.18
CA PHE A 89 -2.71 -19.77 -6.26
C PHE A 89 -3.21 -20.40 -7.57
N ASP A 90 -3.10 -21.72 -7.71
CA ASP A 90 -3.73 -22.48 -8.80
C ASP A 90 -5.18 -22.93 -8.49
N SER A 91 -5.69 -22.63 -7.28
CA SER A 91 -6.96 -23.16 -6.82
C SER A 91 -8.17 -22.43 -7.45
N PRO A 92 -9.34 -23.10 -7.57
CA PRO A 92 -10.57 -22.44 -7.99
C PRO A 92 -11.01 -21.31 -7.05
N GLU A 93 -10.62 -21.37 -5.79
CA GLU A 93 -10.93 -20.35 -4.78
C GLU A 93 -10.16 -19.07 -5.06
N TRP A 94 -8.84 -19.15 -5.25
CA TRP A 94 -8.01 -18.01 -5.61
C TRP A 94 -8.45 -17.38 -6.94
N ASN A 95 -8.74 -18.22 -7.95
CA ASN A 95 -9.29 -17.76 -9.22
C ASN A 95 -10.62 -16.97 -9.03
N ASP A 96 -11.50 -17.39 -8.11
CA ASP A 96 -12.74 -16.67 -7.82
C ASP A 96 -12.47 -15.35 -7.09
N ILE A 97 -11.49 -15.31 -6.20
CA ILE A 97 -11.01 -14.09 -5.53
C ILE A 97 -10.49 -13.10 -6.58
N GLU A 98 -9.48 -13.47 -7.37
CA GLU A 98 -8.88 -12.60 -8.39
C GLU A 98 -9.95 -12.03 -9.33
N ASN A 99 -10.79 -12.89 -9.92
CA ASN A 99 -11.81 -12.45 -10.88
C ASN A 99 -12.82 -11.46 -10.29
N LYS A 100 -13.12 -11.56 -8.99
CA LYS A 100 -14.07 -10.68 -8.31
C LYS A 100 -13.42 -9.41 -7.79
N THR A 101 -12.10 -9.34 -7.73
CA THR A 101 -11.38 -8.19 -7.19
C THR A 101 -10.44 -7.50 -8.18
N LEU A 102 -10.57 -7.78 -9.48
CA LEU A 102 -9.76 -7.15 -10.54
C LEU A 102 -9.79 -5.62 -10.54
N ASP A 103 -10.91 -5.03 -10.12
CA ASP A 103 -11.12 -3.57 -10.14
C ASP A 103 -10.80 -2.91 -8.79
N PHE A 104 -10.16 -3.61 -7.85
CA PHE A 104 -9.90 -3.13 -6.49
C PHE A 104 -8.40 -2.98 -6.21
N GLY A 105 -8.07 -2.05 -5.31
CA GLY A 105 -6.72 -1.87 -4.80
C GLY A 105 -5.93 -0.81 -5.56
N SER A 106 -4.69 -0.62 -5.14
CA SER A 106 -3.80 0.37 -5.72
C SER A 106 -2.41 -0.17 -5.99
N GLU A 107 -1.60 0.64 -6.66
CA GLU A 107 -0.17 0.38 -6.82
C GLU A 107 0.59 0.28 -5.49
N MET A 108 0.01 0.76 -4.38
CA MET A 108 0.63 0.59 -3.05
C MET A 108 0.56 -0.85 -2.56
N LEU A 109 -0.29 -1.71 -3.12
CA LEU A 109 -0.27 -3.15 -2.83
C LEU A 109 1.11 -3.74 -3.09
N ASN A 110 1.73 -3.41 -4.23
CA ASN A 110 3.07 -3.87 -4.57
C ASN A 110 4.11 -3.41 -3.54
N LEU A 111 4.01 -2.16 -3.09
CA LEU A 111 4.90 -1.67 -2.04
C LEU A 111 4.69 -2.41 -0.72
N TYR A 112 3.46 -2.69 -0.29
CA TYR A 112 3.22 -3.46 0.94
C TYR A 112 3.70 -4.91 0.85
N LEU A 113 3.56 -5.54 -0.31
CA LEU A 113 4.09 -6.89 -0.56
C LEU A 113 5.62 -6.88 -0.48
N TYR A 114 6.27 -5.91 -1.14
CA TYR A 114 7.71 -5.69 -1.04
C TYR A 114 8.17 -5.48 0.41
N LEU A 115 7.51 -4.60 1.17
CA LEU A 115 7.85 -4.36 2.58
C LEU A 115 7.67 -5.61 3.45
N SER A 116 6.70 -6.46 3.11
CA SER A 116 6.50 -7.74 3.79
C SER A 116 7.65 -8.70 3.48
N GLU A 117 8.05 -8.82 2.21
CA GLU A 117 9.16 -9.65 1.78
C GLU A 117 10.50 -9.15 2.36
N ALA A 118 10.76 -7.85 2.30
CA ALA A 118 11.97 -7.23 2.87
C ALA A 118 12.08 -7.50 4.38
N ARG A 119 10.95 -7.46 5.11
CA ARG A 119 10.90 -7.82 6.55
C ARG A 119 11.27 -9.28 6.77
N GLU A 120 10.81 -10.20 5.92
CA GLU A 120 11.06 -11.64 6.07
C GLU A 120 12.47 -12.05 5.64
N THR A 121 13.03 -11.35 4.66
CA THR A 121 14.34 -11.63 4.07
C THR A 121 15.46 -10.77 4.66
N GLU A 122 15.11 -9.80 5.53
CA GLU A 122 16.02 -8.82 6.13
C GLU A 122 16.79 -8.00 5.08
N VAL A 123 16.16 -7.73 3.93
CA VAL A 123 16.72 -6.89 2.86
C VAL A 123 16.54 -5.41 3.19
N GLU A 124 17.49 -4.59 2.75
CA GLU A 124 17.46 -3.14 2.94
C GLU A 124 16.41 -2.51 2.02
N ILE A 125 15.50 -1.74 2.60
CA ILE A 125 14.40 -1.10 1.87
C ILE A 125 14.98 0.11 1.12
N THR A 126 15.10 -0.03 -0.20
CA THR A 126 15.50 1.06 -1.10
C THR A 126 14.57 1.13 -2.32
N LEU A 127 14.54 2.28 -3.00
CA LEU A 127 13.83 2.41 -4.28
C LEU A 127 14.47 1.50 -5.34
N GLU A 128 15.81 1.38 -5.34
CA GLU A 128 16.54 0.54 -6.28
C GLU A 128 16.14 -0.94 -6.16
N ASP A 129 16.09 -1.47 -4.94
CA ASP A 129 15.70 -2.85 -4.67
C ASP A 129 14.21 -3.08 -5.00
N PHE A 130 13.33 -2.15 -4.62
CA PHE A 130 11.90 -2.22 -4.99
C PHE A 130 11.68 -2.28 -6.51
N LEU A 131 12.40 -1.46 -7.27
CA LEU A 131 12.27 -1.44 -8.73
C LEU A 131 12.94 -2.68 -9.35
N ASN A 132 14.20 -2.92 -9.07
CA ASN A 132 15.00 -3.88 -9.85
C ASN A 132 14.88 -5.33 -9.37
N GLU A 133 14.76 -5.53 -8.06
CA GLU A 133 14.79 -6.86 -7.44
C GLU A 133 13.39 -7.37 -7.05
N PHE A 134 12.39 -6.47 -6.91
CA PHE A 134 11.01 -6.86 -6.65
C PHE A 134 10.09 -6.72 -7.87
N LEU A 135 10.04 -5.55 -8.52
CA LEU A 135 9.10 -5.31 -9.63
C LEU A 135 9.58 -5.85 -10.98
N LEU A 136 10.87 -5.70 -11.29
CA LEU A 136 11.40 -5.89 -12.65
C LEU A 136 12.19 -7.19 -12.83
N VAL A 137 11.82 -8.25 -12.10
CA VAL A 137 12.54 -9.53 -12.03
C VAL A 137 12.36 -10.36 -13.32
N GLY A 138 13.04 -9.97 -14.40
CA GLY A 138 13.06 -10.69 -15.68
C GLY A 138 12.56 -9.85 -16.85
N GLU A 139 13.45 -9.45 -17.75
CA GLU A 139 13.21 -8.36 -18.74
C GLU A 139 11.98 -8.52 -19.66
N ASP A 140 11.49 -9.74 -19.90
CA ASP A 140 10.43 -10.00 -20.90
C ASP A 140 9.01 -10.12 -20.32
N GLU A 141 8.84 -10.38 -19.02
CA GLU A 141 7.52 -10.64 -18.40
C GLU A 141 6.89 -9.39 -17.75
N PHE A 142 7.68 -8.34 -17.46
CA PHE A 142 7.25 -7.20 -16.63
C PHE A 142 7.15 -5.85 -17.38
N GLN A 143 6.73 -5.88 -18.64
CA GLN A 143 6.63 -4.67 -19.48
C GLN A 143 5.55 -3.68 -18.98
N ASP A 144 4.51 -4.18 -18.31
CA ASP A 144 3.47 -3.32 -17.75
C ASP A 144 3.96 -2.59 -16.49
N GLU A 145 4.78 -3.25 -15.66
CA GLU A 145 5.43 -2.68 -14.48
C GLU A 145 6.42 -1.59 -14.91
N TYR A 146 7.24 -1.85 -15.93
CA TYR A 146 8.07 -0.79 -16.55
C TYR A 146 7.22 0.42 -16.97
N ARG A 147 6.03 0.18 -17.54
CA ARG A 147 5.14 1.27 -17.98
C ARG A 147 4.52 2.05 -16.82
N ILE A 148 4.16 1.36 -15.73
CA ILE A 148 3.57 1.96 -14.53
C ILE A 148 4.62 2.81 -13.80
N TYR A 149 5.81 2.26 -13.59
CA TYR A 149 6.88 2.87 -12.79
C TYR A 149 7.90 3.67 -13.63
N GLU A 150 7.67 3.86 -14.93
CA GLU A 150 8.55 4.62 -15.86
C GLU A 150 8.97 5.98 -15.27
N SER A 151 8.04 6.68 -14.63
CA SER A 151 8.31 8.01 -14.04
C SER A 151 9.22 7.97 -12.82
N LEU A 152 9.40 6.82 -12.15
CA LEU A 152 10.43 6.65 -11.12
C LEU A 152 11.74 6.20 -11.76
N ILE A 153 11.67 5.22 -12.65
CA ILE A 153 12.83 4.63 -13.33
C ILE A 153 13.66 5.69 -14.09
N VAL A 154 13.00 6.62 -14.78
CA VAL A 154 13.68 7.65 -15.59
C VAL A 154 14.18 8.83 -14.75
N ASN A 155 13.66 9.01 -13.54
CA ASN A 155 14.00 10.15 -12.67
C ASN A 155 14.87 9.67 -11.50
N GLU A 156 16.08 9.17 -11.79
CA GLU A 156 17.03 8.66 -10.76
C GLU A 156 17.31 9.69 -9.65
N GLU A 157 17.26 11.00 -9.97
CA GLU A 157 17.47 12.10 -9.01
C GLU A 157 16.21 12.44 -8.18
N ILE A 158 15.09 11.73 -8.35
CA ILE A 158 13.82 12.05 -7.67
C ILE A 158 13.92 11.92 -6.15
N LEU A 159 14.85 11.10 -5.65
CA LEU A 159 15.10 10.95 -4.22
C LEU A 159 15.82 12.16 -3.61
N ASP A 160 16.49 12.98 -4.42
CA ASP A 160 17.11 14.23 -3.96
C ASP A 160 16.20 15.46 -4.19
N ALA A 161 15.06 15.27 -4.86
CA ALA A 161 14.16 16.33 -5.27
C ALA A 161 13.34 16.90 -4.10
N ASP A 162 13.05 18.20 -4.16
CA ASP A 162 12.14 18.82 -3.18
C ASP A 162 10.67 18.50 -3.47
N LEU A 163 9.77 18.74 -2.49
CA LEU A 163 8.34 18.44 -2.64
C LEU A 163 7.68 19.13 -3.86
N THR A 164 8.19 20.28 -4.29
CA THR A 164 7.68 20.97 -5.49
C THR A 164 8.08 20.21 -6.74
N GLU A 165 9.33 19.79 -6.82
CA GLU A 165 9.87 18.98 -7.93
C GLU A 165 9.17 17.62 -8.01
N VAL A 166 8.95 16.94 -6.88
CA VAL A 166 8.17 15.69 -6.80
C VAL A 166 6.74 15.88 -7.33
N ARG A 167 6.09 17.01 -7.01
CA ARG A 167 4.75 17.34 -7.52
C ARG A 167 4.74 17.69 -9.02
N GLU A 168 5.82 18.24 -9.55
CA GLU A 168 5.96 18.43 -11.00
C GLU A 168 6.17 17.09 -11.71
N ALA A 169 7.02 16.21 -11.16
CA ALA A 169 7.22 14.85 -11.68
C ALA A 169 5.92 14.03 -11.66
N LYS A 170 5.07 14.16 -10.62
CA LYS A 170 3.73 13.54 -10.59
C LYS A 170 2.90 13.83 -11.85
N LYS A 171 3.07 14.99 -12.49
CA LYS A 171 2.30 15.37 -13.70
C LYS A 171 2.74 14.59 -14.95
N THR A 172 3.92 13.98 -14.93
CA THR A 172 4.39 13.13 -16.04
C THR A 172 3.93 11.68 -15.88
N VAL A 173 3.45 11.30 -14.70
CA VAL A 173 2.87 9.98 -14.43
C VAL A 173 1.58 9.83 -15.22
N LYS A 174 1.47 8.72 -15.95
CA LYS A 174 0.32 8.38 -16.79
C LYS A 174 -0.91 8.06 -15.92
N PRO A 175 -2.03 8.80 -16.01
CA PRO A 175 -3.20 8.56 -15.15
C PRO A 175 -3.76 7.14 -15.22
N GLU A 176 -3.68 6.49 -16.39
CA GLU A 176 -4.15 5.13 -16.62
C GLU A 176 -3.35 4.05 -15.86
N THR A 177 -2.24 4.42 -15.22
CA THR A 177 -1.42 3.51 -14.41
C THR A 177 -1.87 3.46 -12.95
N GLY A 178 -2.80 4.31 -12.50
CA GLY A 178 -3.21 4.41 -11.09
C GLY A 178 -2.15 5.03 -10.16
N LEU A 179 -0.87 4.96 -10.51
CA LEU A 179 0.25 5.43 -9.69
C LEU A 179 0.23 6.95 -9.41
N GLN A 180 -0.33 7.76 -10.32
CA GLN A 180 -0.29 9.22 -10.21
C GLN A 180 -0.86 9.72 -8.88
N GLU A 181 -1.91 9.08 -8.37
CA GLU A 181 -2.55 9.44 -7.12
C GLU A 181 -1.60 9.29 -5.93
N TYR A 182 -0.84 8.18 -5.91
CA TYR A 182 0.04 7.76 -4.83
C TYR A 182 1.49 8.25 -4.96
N PHE A 183 1.88 8.76 -6.13
CA PHE A 183 3.26 9.08 -6.50
C PHE A 183 4.01 9.92 -5.46
N VAL A 184 3.38 10.97 -4.92
CA VAL A 184 4.02 11.84 -3.91
C VAL A 184 4.34 11.06 -2.64
N SER A 185 3.39 10.27 -2.14
CA SER A 185 3.60 9.47 -0.93
C SER A 185 4.64 8.37 -1.14
N LEU A 186 4.66 7.76 -2.33
CA LEU A 186 5.64 6.74 -2.70
C LEU A 186 7.07 7.30 -2.70
N VAL A 187 7.29 8.43 -3.37
CA VAL A 187 8.62 9.07 -3.40
C VAL A 187 9.05 9.50 -2.00
N LEU A 188 8.18 10.20 -1.26
CA LEU A 188 8.49 10.65 0.09
C LEU A 188 8.79 9.49 1.03
N PHE A 189 8.12 8.35 0.87
CA PHE A 189 8.41 7.14 1.64
C PHE A 189 9.86 6.71 1.44
N PHE A 190 10.32 6.58 0.18
CA PHE A 190 11.71 6.22 -0.11
C PHE A 190 12.71 7.27 0.38
N GLN A 191 12.43 8.56 0.18
CA GLN A 191 13.28 9.63 0.72
C GLN A 191 13.41 9.58 2.24
N LEU A 192 12.38 9.15 2.97
CA LEU A 192 12.41 9.03 4.43
C LEU A 192 13.17 7.79 4.90
N VAL A 193 12.89 6.62 4.32
CA VAL A 193 13.57 5.36 4.73
C VAL A 193 15.05 5.36 4.37
N GLU A 194 15.43 6.03 3.27
CA GLU A 194 16.82 6.23 2.87
C GLU A 194 17.49 7.43 3.59
N GLY A 195 16.74 8.18 4.41
CA GLY A 195 17.25 9.26 5.24
C GLY A 195 17.63 10.55 4.48
N ALA A 196 17.09 10.74 3.27
CA ALA A 196 17.28 11.95 2.47
C ALA A 196 16.53 13.17 3.05
N ILE A 197 15.39 12.94 3.71
CA ILE A 197 14.56 13.99 4.34
C ILE A 197 14.07 13.56 5.73
N ASP A 198 13.55 14.52 6.51
CA ASP A 198 12.83 14.26 7.75
C ASP A 198 11.31 14.48 7.55
N LEU A 199 10.46 13.65 8.17
CA LEU A 199 8.99 13.76 8.03
C LEU A 199 8.47 15.14 8.45
N ALA A 200 9.08 15.72 9.48
CA ALA A 200 8.70 17.02 10.02
C ALA A 200 8.86 18.17 9.00
N ASP A 201 9.74 18.01 8.01
CA ASP A 201 10.02 19.04 7.02
C ASP A 201 8.91 19.13 5.95
N VAL A 202 8.27 18.00 5.64
CA VAL A 202 7.29 17.89 4.55
C VAL A 202 5.85 17.76 5.03
N GLN A 203 5.60 17.21 6.22
CA GLN A 203 4.27 16.79 6.67
C GLN A 203 3.22 17.92 6.64
N LYS A 204 3.62 19.16 6.93
CA LYS A 204 2.70 20.32 6.95
C LYS A 204 2.19 20.72 5.56
N ASP A 205 2.90 20.33 4.51
CA ASP A 205 2.63 20.73 3.12
C ASP A 205 1.90 19.63 2.33
N LEU A 206 1.65 18.47 2.96
CA LEU A 206 0.91 17.34 2.40
C LEU A 206 -0.60 17.56 2.48
N THR A 207 -1.31 17.05 1.47
CA THR A 207 -2.77 16.90 1.56
C THR A 207 -3.14 15.85 2.62
N PRO A 208 -4.38 15.85 3.13
CA PRO A 208 -4.85 14.82 4.06
C PRO A 208 -4.65 13.39 3.54
N PHE A 209 -4.85 13.18 2.24
CA PHE A 209 -4.69 11.90 1.59
C PHE A 209 -3.21 11.48 1.47
N GLU A 210 -2.34 12.38 0.97
CA GLU A 210 -0.88 12.16 0.91
C GLU A 210 -0.31 11.83 2.31
N SER A 211 -0.70 12.62 3.32
CA SER A 211 -0.28 12.41 4.70
C SER A 211 -0.76 11.06 5.25
N ALA A 212 -2.01 10.67 4.96
CA ALA A 212 -2.56 9.41 5.44
C ALA A 212 -1.78 8.21 4.88
N ILE A 213 -1.56 8.17 3.57
CA ILE A 213 -0.82 7.08 2.91
C ILE A 213 0.61 7.02 3.40
N LEU A 214 1.32 8.16 3.42
CA LEU A 214 2.73 8.19 3.83
C LEU A 214 2.90 7.65 5.26
N ASN A 215 2.06 8.09 6.19
CA ASN A 215 2.12 7.64 7.57
C ASN A 215 1.70 6.17 7.73
N ALA A 216 0.83 5.65 6.85
CA ALA A 216 0.44 4.24 6.81
C ALA A 216 1.64 3.36 6.38
N LEU A 217 2.34 3.75 5.32
CA LEU A 217 3.53 3.07 4.82
C LEU A 217 4.65 3.02 5.85
N LEU A 218 4.96 4.16 6.49
CA LEU A 218 5.96 4.22 7.57
C LEU A 218 5.57 3.33 8.76
N ALA A 219 4.32 3.39 9.20
CA ALA A 219 3.84 2.55 10.30
C ALA A 219 3.89 1.05 9.96
N PHE A 220 3.63 0.68 8.70
CA PHE A 220 3.81 -0.70 8.24
C PHE A 220 5.27 -1.12 8.29
N GLN A 221 6.19 -0.28 7.80
CA GLN A 221 7.62 -0.57 7.75
C GLN A 221 8.24 -0.73 9.16
N GLU A 222 7.80 0.07 10.14
CA GLU A 222 8.34 0.05 11.51
C GLU A 222 7.88 -1.14 12.37
N ASN A 223 6.83 -1.86 11.98
CA ASN A 223 6.19 -2.93 12.76
C ASN A 223 6.26 -4.29 12.07
#